data_AF-A8GAI5-F1
#
_entry.id   AF-A8GAI5-F1
#
_cell.length_a   1.000
_cell.length_b   1.000
_cell.length_c   1.000
_cell.angle_alpha   90.00
_cell.angle_beta   90.00
_cell.angle_gamma   90.00
#
_symmetry.space_group_name_H-M   'P 1'
#
loop_
_entity.id
_entity.type
_entity.pdbx_description
1 polymer ?
#
loop_
_entity_poly.entity_id
_entity_poly.type
_entity_poly.pdbx_seq_one_letter_code
_entity_poly.pdbx_strand_id
1 'polypeptide(L)' 'MHMHRFEVRTDDIEPNTLLSEHPTEQEALDAKHRYEDPALED' A
#
# COMPACT_ATOMS: atom_id res chain seq x y z
N MET A 1 -4.57 11.03 21.16
CA MET A 1 -3.73 9.88 20.78
C MET A 1 -3.57 9.96 19.28
N HIS A 2 -2.36 10.20 18.77
CA HIS A 2 -2.11 10.14 17.33
C HIS A 2 -2.06 8.65 16.96
N MET A 3 -3.10 8.15 16.31
CA MET A 3 -3.07 6.83 15.71
C MET A 3 -2.09 6.89 14.55
N HIS A 4 -0.90 6.33 14.73
CA HIS A 4 0.05 6.15 13.64
C HIS A 4 -0.58 5.16 12.66
N ARG A 5 -0.79 5.62 11.43
CA ARG A 5 -1.31 4.81 10.34
C ARG A 5 -0.26 4.77 9.23
N PHE A 6 -0.13 3.62 8.61
CA PHE A 6 0.81 3.35 7.54
C PHE A 6 0.08 3.50 6.22
N GLU A 7 0.64 4.31 5.34
CA GLU A 7 0.07 4.62 4.03
C GLU A 7 0.78 3.77 2.98
N VAL A 8 0.01 3.03 2.17
CA VAL A 8 0.51 2.37 0.97
C VAL A 8 0.28 3.32 -0.20
N ARG A 9 1.34 3.62 -0.92
CA ARG A 9 1.31 4.52 -2.09
C ARG A 9 1.88 3.83 -3.32
N THR A 10 1.38 4.21 -4.49
CA THR A 10 1.84 3.74 -5.80
C THR A 10 2.18 4.93 -6.70
N ASP A 11 3.05 4.71 -7.68
CA ASP A 11 3.41 5.67 -8.71
C ASP A 11 2.92 5.23 -10.11
N ASP A 12 2.09 4.19 -10.19
CA ASP A 12 1.68 3.51 -11.44
C ASP A 12 0.76 4.37 -12.33
N ILE A 13 -0.14 5.15 -11.72
CA ILE A 13 -1.03 6.08 -12.44
C ILE A 13 -0.55 7.52 -12.28
N GLU A 14 -0.36 7.96 -11.04
CA GLU A 14 0.18 9.28 -10.67
C GLU A 14 1.18 9.11 -9.53
N PRO A 15 2.20 9.97 -9.42
CA PRO A 15 3.20 9.84 -8.38
C PRO A 15 2.59 10.06 -6.99
N ASN A 16 3.05 9.28 -6.00
CA ASN A 16 2.56 9.31 -4.61
C ASN A 16 1.04 9.07 -4.46
N THR A 17 0.41 8.32 -5.36
CA THR A 17 -1.01 7.99 -5.27
C THR A 17 -1.28 7.15 -4.03
N LEU A 18 -2.13 7.63 -3.12
CA LEU A 18 -2.55 6.88 -1.94
C LEU A 18 -3.45 5.73 -2.37
N LEU A 19 -3.04 4.51 -2.02
CA LEU A 19 -3.71 3.27 -2.38
C LEU A 19 -4.57 2.75 -1.23
N SER A 20 -4.00 2.74 -0.02
CA SER A 20 -4.69 2.34 1.21
C SER A 20 -3.99 2.87 2.46
N GLU A 21 -4.74 2.93 3.57
CA GLU A 21 -4.22 3.29 4.89
C GLU A 21 -4.47 2.14 5.87
N HIS A 22 -3.48 1.81 6.69
CA HIS A 22 -3.56 0.69 7.63
C HIS A 22 -3.13 1.10 9.04
N PRO A 23 -3.72 0.51 10.09
CA PRO A 23 -3.33 0.78 11.46
C PRO A 23 -1.99 0.14 11.85
N THR A 24 -1.49 -0.83 11.05
CA THR A 24 -0.24 -1.55 11.30
C THR A 24 0.67 -1.56 10.08
N GLU A 25 1.99 -1.62 10.32
CA GLU A 25 3.01 -1.68 9.26
C GLU A 25 2.88 -2.96 8.44
N GLN A 26 2.60 -4.07 9.11
CA GLN A 26 2.53 -5.39 8.48
C GLN A 26 1.37 -5.49 7.48
N GLU A 27 0.21 -4.91 7.80
CA GLU A 27 -0.90 -4.83 6.85
C GLU A 27 -0.57 -3.92 5.66
N ALA A 28 0.13 -2.81 5.87
CA ALA A 28 0.55 -1.93 4.79
C ALA A 28 1.57 -2.63 3.87
N LEU A 29 2.52 -3.39 4.43
CA LEU A 29 3.50 -4.15 3.65
C LEU A 29 2.84 -5.28 2.85
N ASP A 30 1.89 -6.01 3.44
CA ASP A 30 1.12 -7.04 2.73
C ASP A 30 0.32 -6.44 1.57
N ALA A 31 -0.41 -5.35 1.84
CA ALA A 31 -1.16 -4.65 0.81
C ALA A 31 -0.23 -4.17 -0.31
N LYS A 32 0.88 -3.51 0.03
CA LYS A 32 1.90 -3.09 -0.93
C LYS A 32 2.38 -4.25 -1.78
N HIS A 33 2.74 -5.38 -1.17
CA HIS A 33 3.20 -6.57 -1.88
C HIS A 33 2.14 -7.09 -2.85
N ARG A 34 0.85 -7.10 -2.48
CA ARG A 34 -0.24 -7.51 -3.39
C ARG A 34 -0.40 -6.62 -4.62
N TYR A 35 -0.02 -5.34 -4.54
CA TYR A 35 -0.08 -4.41 -5.66
C TYR A 35 1.21 -4.39 -6.49
N GLU A 36 2.37 -4.58 -5.86
CA GLU A 36 3.66 -4.66 -6.56
C GLU A 36 3.92 -6.05 -7.17
N ASP A 37 3.22 -7.10 -6.73
CA ASP A 37 3.40 -8.45 -7.25
C ASP A 37 2.78 -8.57 -8.66
N PRO A 38 3.61 -8.72 -9.71
CA PRO A 38 3.13 -8.83 -11.08
C PRO A 38 2.47 -10.19 -11.39
N ALA A 39 2.31 -11.10 -10.42
CA ALA A 39 1.67 -12.41 -10.63
C ALA A 39 0.14 -12.35 -10.77
N LEU A 40 -0.44 -11.16 -10.98
CA LEU A 40 -1.84 -10.97 -11.38
C LEU A 40 -2.04 -10.98 -12.91
N GLU A 41 -1.12 -11.57 -13.68
CA GLU A 41 -1.36 -11.95 -15.07
C GLU A 41 -1.53 -13.49 -15.15
N ASP A 42 -2.78 -13.95 -15.24
CA ASP A 42 -3.15 -15.25 -15.84
C ASP A 42 -3.74 -14.99 -17.24
#